data_AF-A0A6L7A7S2-F1
#
_entry.id   AF-A0A6L7A7S2-F1
#
_cell.length_a   1.000
_cell.length_b   1.000
_cell.length_c   1.000
_cell.angle_alpha   90.00
_cell.angle_beta   90.00
_cell.angle_gamma   90.00
#
_symmetry.space_group_name_H-M   'P 1'
#
loop_
_entity.id
_entity.type
_entity.pdbx_description
1 polymer ?
#
loop_
_entity_poly.entity_id
_entity_poly.type
_entity_poly.pdbx_seq_one_letter_code
_entity_poly.pdbx_strand_id
1 'polypeptide(L)' 'MSDMQKNASPGRPKGCLNYPPEFKQRLIEASFRPGVSISRLALDNGINANLLFKWRQKWVNVN' A
#
# COMPACT_ATOMS: atom_id res chain seq x y z
N MET A 1 -27.05 -1.61 -8.28
CA MET A 1 -25.97 -2.61 -8.35
C MET A 1 -25.09 -2.18 -9.53
N SER A 2 -23.90 -1.60 -9.36
CA SER A 2 -22.92 -1.85 -8.32
C SER A 2 -22.09 -0.60 -8.03
N ASP A 3 -21.74 -0.45 -6.76
CA ASP A 3 -20.82 0.49 -6.14
C ASP A 3 -19.54 0.73 -6.95
N MET A 4 -19.23 2.00 -7.22
CA MET A 4 -17.84 2.40 -7.50
C MET A 4 -17.50 3.73 -6.81
N GLN A 5 -17.74 3.77 -5.50
CA GLN A 5 -17.21 4.79 -4.62
C GLN A 5 -15.75 4.45 -4.29
N LYS A 6 -14.75 5.15 -4.87
CA LYS A 6 -13.62 5.69 -4.08
C LYS A 6 -12.76 6.72 -4.83
N ASN A 7 -13.26 7.95 -4.81
CA ASN A 7 -12.62 9.12 -4.19
C ASN A 7 -11.13 9.40 -4.51
N ALA A 8 -10.95 10.42 -5.36
CA ALA A 8 -9.97 11.51 -5.24
C ALA A 8 -8.46 11.19 -5.20
N SER A 9 -7.81 11.53 -6.32
CA SER A 9 -6.42 12.00 -6.32
C SER A 9 -6.38 13.47 -5.83
N PRO A 10 -5.45 13.86 -4.95
CA PRO A 10 -4.72 15.09 -5.23
C PRO A 10 -3.23 15.00 -4.86
N GLY A 11 -2.37 15.55 -5.73
CA GLY A 11 -0.92 15.64 -5.55
C GLY A 11 -0.16 14.45 -6.09
N ARG A 12 0.41 14.57 -7.30
CA ARG A 12 1.44 13.64 -7.80
C ARG A 12 2.79 14.03 -7.20
N PRO A 13 3.42 13.24 -6.31
CA PRO A 13 4.87 13.28 -6.19
C PRO A 13 5.45 12.60 -7.43
N LYS A 14 6.12 13.39 -8.26
CA LYS A 14 6.99 12.99 -9.38
C LYS A 14 7.95 11.90 -8.88
N GLY A 15 7.64 10.63 -9.14
CA GLY A 15 8.45 9.49 -8.68
C GLY A 15 7.68 8.26 -8.18
N CYS A 16 6.35 8.25 -8.18
CA CYS A 16 5.60 7.03 -7.89
C CYS A 16 5.76 6.03 -9.04
N LEU A 17 6.67 5.07 -8.89
CA LEU A 17 6.58 3.77 -9.57
C LEU A 17 5.11 3.32 -9.55
N ASN A 18 4.52 3.17 -10.73
CA ASN A 18 3.12 2.79 -10.92
C ASN A 18 2.93 1.31 -10.55
N TYR A 19 3.11 0.98 -9.27
CA TYR A 19 2.63 -0.31 -8.77
C TYR A 19 1.10 -0.30 -8.82
N PRO A 20 0.47 -1.36 -9.36
CA PRO A 20 -0.97 -1.43 -9.45
C PRO A 20 -1.59 -1.26 -8.05
N PRO A 21 -2.71 -0.52 -7.93
CA PRO A 21 -3.32 -0.22 -6.64
C PRO A 21 -3.71 -1.50 -5.89
N GLU A 22 -4.13 -2.54 -6.60
CA GLU A 22 -4.45 -3.86 -6.04
C GLU A 22 -3.24 -4.52 -5.36
N PHE A 23 -2.05 -4.41 -5.95
CA PHE A 23 -0.82 -4.95 -5.38
C PHE A 23 -0.42 -4.20 -4.10
N LYS A 24 -0.57 -2.87 -4.09
CA LYS A 24 -0.36 -2.06 -2.88
C LYS A 24 -1.33 -2.47 -1.78
N GLN A 25 -2.62 -2.61 -2.10
CA GLN A 25 -3.64 -3.01 -1.12
C GLN A 25 -3.39 -4.40 -0.55
N ARG A 26 -3.07 -5.40 -1.39
CA ARG A 26 -2.74 -6.76 -0.92
C ARG A 26 -1.58 -6.76 0.07
N LEU A 27 -0.54 -5.98 -0.20
CA LEU A 27 0.61 -5.88 0.69
C LEU A 27 0.29 -5.13 1.98
N ILE A 28 -0.45 -4.03 1.89
CA ILE A 28 -0.89 -3.25 3.06
C ILE A 28 -1.74 -4.14 3.97
N GLU A 29 -2.72 -4.85 3.41
CA GLU A 29 -3.62 -5.77 4.12
C GLU A 29 -2.86 -6.96 4.74
N ALA A 30 -1.93 -7.57 3.98
CA ALA A 30 -1.06 -8.60 4.51
C ALA A 30 -0.15 -8.08 5.63
N SER A 31 0.26 -6.80 5.61
CA SER A 31 1.05 -6.16 6.68
C SER A 31 0.23 -5.89 7.95
N PHE A 32 -1.10 -5.82 7.85
CA PHE A 32 -1.98 -5.66 9.02
C PHE A 32 -2.22 -6.99 9.74
N ARG A 33 -1.78 -8.12 9.19
CA ARG A 33 -1.88 -9.42 9.87
C ARG A 33 -0.93 -9.47 11.08
N PRO A 34 -1.40 -9.80 12.28
CA PRO A 34 -0.56 -9.92 13.47
C PRO A 34 0.47 -11.04 13.25
N GLY A 35 1.75 -10.73 13.48
CA GLY A 35 2.86 -11.67 13.30
C GLY A 35 3.57 -11.62 11.93
N VAL A 36 3.08 -10.83 10.97
CA VAL A 36 3.77 -10.62 9.70
C VAL A 36 4.73 -9.43 9.81
N SER A 37 6.02 -9.66 9.55
CA SER A 37 7.01 -8.59 9.48
C SER A 37 6.93 -7.88 8.13
N ILE A 38 6.71 -6.57 8.16
CA ILE A 38 6.65 -5.70 6.97
C ILE A 38 7.88 -5.90 6.08
N SER A 39 9.07 -5.97 6.69
CA SER A 39 10.32 -6.17 5.96
C SER A 39 10.38 -7.52 5.26
N ARG A 40 9.90 -8.58 5.90
CA ARG A 40 9.88 -9.93 5.32
C ARG A 40 8.91 -10.01 4.15
N LEU A 41 7.70 -9.45 4.34
CA LEU A 41 6.68 -9.38 3.29
C LEU A 41 7.17 -8.57 2.09
N ALA A 42 7.87 -7.46 2.33
CA ALA A 42 8.44 -6.64 1.27
C ALA A 42 9.53 -7.38 0.49
N LEU A 43 10.47 -8.04 1.19
CA LEU A 43 11.54 -8.82 0.57
C LEU A 43 11.01 -9.99 -0.26
N ASP A 44 10.03 -10.72 0.27
CA ASP A 44 9.35 -11.82 -0.44
C ASP A 44 8.69 -11.35 -1.76
N ASN A 45 8.17 -10.12 -1.76
CA ASN A 45 7.55 -9.50 -2.92
C ASN A 45 8.53 -8.68 -3.78
N GLY A 46 9.84 -8.70 -3.46
CA GLY A 46 10.87 -7.97 -4.19
C GLY A 46 10.75 -6.45 -4.13
N ILE A 47 10.06 -5.91 -3.12
CA ILE A 47 9.86 -4.47 -2.93
C ILE A 47 10.63 -3.95 -1.71
N ASN A 48 10.90 -2.65 -1.72
CA ASN A 48 11.55 -1.99 -0.60
C ASN A 48 10.63 -1.94 0.63
N ALA A 49 11.07 -2.42 1.79
CA ALA A 49 10.30 -2.39 3.04
C ALA A 49 9.86 -0.97 3.45
N ASN A 50 10.69 0.04 3.16
CA ASN A 50 10.38 1.45 3.41
C ASN A 50 9.19 1.93 2.56
N LEU A 51 9.04 1.37 1.35
CA LEU A 51 7.92 1.69 0.47
C LEU A 51 6.60 1.17 1.05
N LEU A 52 6.59 -0.07 1.54
CA LEU A 52 5.43 -0.66 2.18
C LEU A 52 5.06 0.07 3.49
N PHE A 53 6.05 0.50 4.27
CA PHE A 53 5.82 1.31 5.47
C PHE A 53 5.17 2.66 5.13
N LYS A 54 5.68 3.37 4.11
CA LYS A 54 5.06 4.61 3.62
C LYS A 54 3.62 4.41 3.16
N TRP A 55 3.32 3.31 2.49
CA TRP A 55 1.96 2.99 2.08
C TRP A 55 1.04 2.73 3.28
N ARG A 56 1.51 1.97 4.28
CA ARG A 56 0.76 1.73 5.51
C ARG A 56 0.46 3.02 6.26
N GLN A 57 1.44 3.90 6.40
CA GLN A 57 1.27 5.22 7.04
C GLN A 57 0.25 6.09 6.30
N LYS A 58 0.34 6.14 4.96
CA LYS A 58 -0.65 6.84 4.14
C LYS A 58 -2.07 6.26 4.30
N TRP A 59 -2.18 4.94 4.48
CA TRP A 59 -3.47 4.28 4.66
C TRP A 59 -4.11 4.59 6.03
N VAL A 60 -3.31 4.55 7.11
CA VAL A 60 -3.76 4.90 8.47
C VAL A 60 -4.11 6.39 8.59
N ASN A 61 -3.42 7.27 7.88
CA ASN A 61 -3.73 8.72 7.90
C ASN A 61 -4.97 9.10 7.05
N VAL A 62 -5.51 8.17 6.26
CA VAL A 62 -6.68 8.40 5.38
C VAL A 62 -7.96 7.75 5.92
N ASN A 63 -7.85 6.88 6.93
CA ASN A 63 -8.96 6.19 7.58
C ASN A 63 -9.14 6.67 9.01
#